data_AF-A0A5J4WRF8-F1
#
_entry.id   AF-A0A5J4WRF8-F1
#
_cell.length_a   1.000
_cell.length_b   1.000
_cell.length_c   1.000
_cell.angle_alpha   90.00
_cell.angle_beta   90.00
_cell.angle_gamma   90.00
#
_symmetry.space_group_name_H-M   'P 1'
#
loop_
_entity.id
_entity.type
_entity.pdbx_description
1 polymer ?
#
loop_
_entity_poly.entity_id
_entity_poly.type
_entity_poly.pdbx_seq_one_letter_code
_entity_poly.pdbx_strand_id
1 'polypeptide(L)'
;QTPGTEEAEELEFERWLNELEEYPKGFEDQILNTLIRRPVLLPSGNVTDYNCIFQNICNYGKDPFNNNPLYIDQLEPLPELEKQINDWIEQKRVEWKALRK
;
A
#
# COMPACT_ATOMS: atom_id res chain seq x y z
N GLN A 1 2.99 -16.76 -22.26
CA GLN A 1 2.31 -15.56 -22.78
C GLN A 1 3.29 -14.42 -22.66
N THR A 2 3.66 -13.79 -23.77
CA THR A 2 4.33 -12.49 -23.71
C THR A 2 3.33 -11.52 -23.10
N PRO A 3 3.65 -10.79 -22.03
CA PRO A 3 2.73 -9.78 -21.52
C PRO A 3 2.41 -8.81 -22.65
N GLY A 4 1.14 -8.44 -22.76
CA GLY A 4 0.73 -7.37 -23.67
C GLY A 4 1.54 -6.10 -23.37
N THR A 5 1.74 -5.24 -24.37
CA THR A 5 2.55 -4.02 -24.23
C THR A 5 2.14 -3.18 -23.02
N GLU A 6 0.85 -3.18 -22.68
CA GLU A 6 0.29 -2.47 -21.51
C GLU A 6 0.64 -3.12 -20.16
N GLU A 7 0.64 -4.46 -20.06
CA GLU A 7 1.01 -5.17 -18.82
C GLU A 7 2.50 -4.99 -18.49
N ALA A 8 3.34 -4.94 -19.54
CA ALA A 8 4.76 -4.67 -19.38
C ALA A 8 4.99 -3.24 -18.87
N GLU A 9 4.28 -2.25 -19.40
CA GLU A 9 4.34 -0.87 -18.93
C GLU A 9 3.88 -0.74 -17.47
N GLU A 10 2.80 -1.41 -17.09
CA GLU A 10 2.31 -1.39 -15.70
C GLU A 10 3.34 -1.99 -14.74
N LEU A 11 3.96 -3.12 -15.11
CA LEU A 11 4.99 -3.75 -14.30
C LEU A 11 6.24 -2.86 -14.15
N GLU A 12 6.66 -2.18 -15.21
CA GLU A 12 7.77 -1.23 -15.14
C GLU A 12 7.43 -0.03 -14.26
N PHE A 13 6.22 0.50 -14.37
CA PHE A 13 5.75 1.59 -13.53
C PHE A 13 5.72 1.18 -12.05
N GLU A 14 5.16 0.01 -11.74
CA GLU A 14 5.12 -0.53 -10.39
C GLU A 14 6.51 -0.74 -9.81
N ARG A 15 7.46 -1.24 -10.62
CA ARG A 15 8.87 -1.36 -10.19
C ARG A 15 9.46 0.00 -9.84
N TRP A 16 9.33 0.97 -10.75
CA TRP A 16 9.84 2.31 -10.53
C TRP A 16 9.19 2.99 -9.31
N LEU A 17 7.89 2.79 -9.11
CA LEU A 17 7.16 3.32 -7.98
C LEU A 17 7.64 2.73 -6.65
N ASN A 18 7.93 1.42 -6.62
CA ASN A 18 8.47 0.73 -5.45
C ASN A 18 9.95 1.07 -5.16
N GLU A 19 10.68 1.56 -6.17
CA GLU A 19 12.07 2.03 -6.05
C GLU A 19 12.18 3.47 -5.51
N LEU A 20 11.07 4.19 -5.34
CA LEU A 20 11.08 5.52 -4.75
C LEU A 20 11.52 5.43 -3.27
N GLU A 21 12.60 6.14 -2.94
CA GLU A 21 13.17 6.12 -1.58
C GLU A 21 12.31 6.83 -0.53
N GLU A 22 11.41 7.73 -0.95
CA GLU A 22 10.57 8.51 -0.05
C GLU A 22 9.11 8.52 -0.50
N TYR A 23 8.25 7.84 0.26
CA TYR A 23 6.81 8.01 0.18
C TYR A 23 6.36 9.21 1.03
N PRO A 24 5.25 9.87 0.68
CA PRO A 24 4.62 10.84 1.55
C PRO A 24 4.32 10.24 2.92
N LYS A 25 4.45 11.07 3.98
CA LYS A 25 4.23 10.63 5.36
C LYS A 25 2.83 10.03 5.53
N GLY A 26 2.77 8.77 5.96
CA GLY A 26 1.52 8.03 6.20
C GLY A 26 1.03 7.21 5.01
N PHE A 27 1.75 7.22 3.87
CA PHE A 27 1.44 6.36 2.73
C PHE A 27 2.27 5.07 2.74
N GLU A 28 3.26 4.99 3.62
CA GLU A 28 4.14 3.84 3.81
C GLU A 28 3.60 2.91 4.90
N ASP A 29 3.61 1.63 4.60
CA ASP A 29 3.24 0.56 5.51
C ASP A 29 4.34 0.35 6.57
N GLN A 30 3.96 0.40 7.85
CA GLN A 30 4.94 0.28 8.94
C GLN A 30 5.48 -1.15 9.16
N ILE A 31 4.92 -2.16 8.48
CA ILE A 31 5.33 -3.57 8.58
C ILE A 31 6.30 -3.89 7.44
N LEU A 32 5.94 -3.53 6.21
CA LEU A 32 6.69 -3.88 4.99
C LEU A 32 7.49 -2.73 4.38
N ASN A 33 7.34 -1.49 4.88
CA ASN A 33 7.94 -0.28 4.31
C ASN A 33 7.61 -0.12 2.81
N THR A 34 6.39 -0.50 2.43
CA THR A 34 5.88 -0.43 1.06
C THR A 34 4.73 0.56 0.97
N LEU A 35 4.45 1.06 -0.23
CA LEU A 35 3.27 1.89 -0.46
C LEU A 35 1.99 1.13 -0.09
N ILE A 36 1.19 1.73 0.80
CA ILE A 36 -0.11 1.21 1.21
C ILE A 36 -1.09 1.35 0.06
N ARG A 37 -1.67 0.24 -0.42
CA ARG A 37 -2.70 0.30 -1.48
C ARG A 37 -4.10 0.39 -0.90
N ARG A 38 -4.35 -0.29 0.22
CA ARG A 38 -5.64 -0.36 0.89
C ARG A 38 -5.47 0.03 2.35
N PRO A 39 -5.44 1.33 2.66
CA PRO A 39 -5.17 1.80 4.01
C PRO A 39 -6.30 1.40 4.95
N VAL A 40 -5.92 0.75 6.04
CA VAL A 40 -6.81 0.42 7.16
C VAL A 40 -6.22 0.92 8.47
N LEU A 41 -7.10 1.45 9.32
CA LEU A 41 -6.80 1.87 10.67
C LEU A 41 -7.02 0.69 11.62
N LEU A 42 -6.00 0.38 12.41
CA LEU A 42 -6.08 -0.60 13.49
C LEU A 42 -6.62 0.06 14.76
N PRO A 43 -7.24 -0.71 15.67
CA PRO A 43 -7.64 -0.22 16.99
C PRO A 43 -6.44 0.24 17.84
N SER A 44 -5.21 -0.14 17.47
CA SER A 44 -3.97 0.37 18.06
C SER A 44 -3.61 1.79 17.62
N GLY A 45 -4.32 2.37 16.64
CA GLY A 45 -4.06 3.69 16.07
C GLY A 45 -3.05 3.70 14.93
N ASN A 46 -2.54 2.53 14.52
CA ASN A 46 -1.62 2.40 13.39
C ASN A 46 -2.37 2.22 12.08
N VAL A 47 -1.79 2.76 11.00
CA VAL A 47 -2.31 2.58 9.63
C VAL A 47 -1.37 1.66 8.87
N THR A 48 -1.93 0.67 8.18
CA THR A 48 -1.20 -0.38 7.45
C THR A 48 -2.03 -0.80 6.23
N ASP A 49 -1.45 -1.59 5.33
CA ASP A 49 -2.14 -2.18 4.20
C ASP A 49 -3.02 -3.36 4.64
N TYR A 50 -4.23 -3.41 4.09
CA TYR A 50 -5.20 -4.47 4.35
C TYR A 50 -4.59 -5.85 4.12
N ASN A 51 -3.84 -6.07 3.04
CA ASN A 51 -3.31 -7.40 2.74
C ASN A 51 -2.26 -7.85 3.75
N CYS A 52 -1.41 -6.92 4.21
CA CYS A 52 -0.39 -7.19 5.23
C CYS A 52 -1.04 -7.60 6.55
N ILE A 53 -1.97 -6.78 7.07
CA ILE A 53 -2.63 -7.07 8.34
C ILE A 53 -3.55 -8.28 8.26
N PHE A 54 -4.24 -8.47 7.13
CA PHE A 54 -5.10 -9.63 6.91
C PHE A 54 -4.30 -10.94 6.99
N GLN A 55 -3.14 -11.01 6.33
CA GLN A 55 -2.25 -12.17 6.44
C GLN A 55 -1.80 -12.39 7.88
N ASN A 56 -1.42 -11.32 8.59
CA ASN A 56 -0.99 -11.41 9.98
C ASN A 56 -2.10 -11.94 10.91
N ILE A 57 -3.34 -11.46 10.73
CA ILE A 57 -4.51 -11.95 11.47
C ILE A 57 -4.78 -13.42 11.13
N CYS A 58 -4.74 -13.81 9.85
CA CYS A 58 -4.93 -15.20 9.45
C CYS A 58 -3.85 -16.15 10.01
N ASN A 59 -2.60 -15.70 10.11
CA ASN A 59 -1.49 -16.52 10.58
C ASN A 59 -1.40 -16.59 12.11
N TYR A 60 -1.61 -15.46 12.81
CA TYR A 60 -1.32 -15.33 14.24
C TYR A 60 -2.50 -14.84 15.08
N GLY A 61 -3.53 -14.24 14.46
CA GLY A 61 -4.70 -13.68 15.15
C GLY A 61 -4.39 -12.51 16.07
N LYS A 62 -3.31 -11.77 15.81
CA LYS A 62 -2.80 -10.70 16.66
C LYS A 62 -2.40 -9.48 15.86
N ASP A 63 -2.31 -8.34 16.53
CA ASP A 63 -1.76 -7.10 16.01
C ASP A 63 -0.21 -7.16 16.06
N PRO A 64 0.49 -6.84 14.96
CA PRO A 64 1.95 -6.92 14.87
C PRO A 64 2.70 -5.88 15.71
N PHE A 65 2.05 -4.80 16.14
CA PHE A 65 2.66 -3.69 16.90
C PHE A 65 2.58 -3.88 18.41
N ASN A 66 1.48 -4.47 18.91
CA ASN A 66 1.24 -4.59 20.35
C ASN A 66 0.97 -6.03 20.83
N ASN A 67 0.95 -7.01 19.91
CA ASN A 67 0.67 -8.43 20.17
C ASN A 67 -0.73 -8.73 20.77
N ASN A 68 -1.65 -7.76 20.75
CA ASN A 68 -3.01 -7.97 21.21
C ASN A 68 -3.82 -8.79 20.20
N PRO A 69 -4.85 -9.53 20.64
CA PRO A 69 -5.78 -10.18 19.72
C PRO A 69 -6.41 -9.15 18.78
N LEU A 70 -6.38 -9.43 17.47
CA LEU A 70 -6.90 -8.56 16.44
C LEU A 70 -7.77 -9.35 15.47
N TYR A 71 -8.91 -8.79 15.11
CA TYR A 71 -9.87 -9.40 14.20
C TYR A 71 -10.19 -8.46 13.03
N ILE A 72 -10.61 -9.04 11.90
CA ILE A 72 -10.81 -8.31 10.63
C ILE A 72 -11.94 -7.27 10.75
N ASP A 73 -12.97 -7.56 11.53
CA ASP A 73 -14.10 -6.68 11.81
C ASP A 73 -13.71 -5.43 12.62
N GLN A 74 -12.53 -5.42 13.25
CA GLN A 74 -12.01 -4.26 13.97
C GLN A 74 -11.21 -3.31 13.07
N LEU A 75 -11.00 -3.66 11.81
CA LEU A 75 -10.27 -2.84 10.85
C LEU A 75 -11.20 -1.78 10.25
N GLU A 76 -10.82 -0.51 10.39
CA GLU A 76 -11.57 0.60 9.79
C GLU A 76 -10.91 1.02 8.47
N PRO A 77 -11.58 0.86 7.31
CA PRO A 77 -11.01 1.32 6.05
C PRO A 77 -10.93 2.85 6.01
N LEU A 78 -9.84 3.38 5.44
CA LEU A 78 -9.61 4.81 5.31
C LEU A 78 -9.76 5.27 3.84
N PRO A 79 -11.00 5.40 3.31
CA PRO A 79 -11.22 5.71 1.90
C PRO A 79 -10.68 7.08 1.48
N GLU A 80 -10.62 8.04 2.41
CA GLU A 80 -10.03 9.36 2.14
C GLU A 80 -8.52 9.27 1.93
N LEU A 81 -7.83 8.47 2.74
CA LEU A 81 -6.40 8.22 2.58
C LEU A 81 -6.13 7.40 1.32
N GLU A 82 -6.97 6.40 1.04
CA GLU A 82 -6.89 5.61 -0.19
C GLU A 82 -6.96 6.50 -1.42
N LYS A 83 -7.90 7.45 -1.43
CA LYS A 83 -8.03 8.43 -2.51
C LYS A 83 -6.77 9.29 -2.65
N GLN A 84 -6.23 9.81 -1.55
CA GLN A 84 -5.00 10.62 -1.59
C GLN A 84 -3.80 9.84 -2.12
N ILE A 85 -3.67 8.57 -1.74
CA ILE A 85 -2.63 7.69 -2.24
C ILE A 85 -2.82 7.44 -3.74
N ASN A 86 -4.03 7.14 -4.18
CA ASN A 86 -4.36 6.93 -5.60
C ASN A 86 -4.08 8.17 -6.45
N ASP A 87 -4.47 9.36 -5.98
CA ASP A 87 -4.19 10.62 -6.66
C ASP A 87 -2.67 10.86 -6.78
N TRP A 88 -1.89 10.50 -5.74
CA TRP A 88 -0.44 10.59 -5.77
C TRP A 88 0.21 9.58 -6.73
N ILE A 89 -0.28 8.34 -6.78
CA ILE A 89 0.19 7.31 -7.72
C ILE A 89 -0.04 7.79 -9.16
N GLU A 90 -1.21 8.37 -9.45
CA GLU A 90 -1.50 8.86 -10.80
C GLU A 90 -0.60 10.05 -11.18
N GLN A 91 -0.33 10.97 -10.25
CA GLN A 91 0.66 12.03 -10.47
C GLN A 91 2.05 11.44 -10.79
N LYS A 92 2.45 10.41 -10.04
CA LYS A 92 3.72 9.70 -10.25
C LYS A 92 3.76 8.96 -11.59
N ARG A 93 2.62 8.42 -12.05
CA ARG A 93 2.49 7.80 -13.37
C ARG A 93 2.72 8.80 -14.50
N VAL A 94 2.18 10.02 -14.38
CA VAL A 94 2.40 11.08 -15.36
C VAL A 94 3.87 11.51 -15.37
N GLU A 95 4.48 11.68 -14.19
CA GLU A 95 5.90 12.01 -14.05
C GLU A 95 6.80 10.93 -14.69
N TRP A 96 6.54 9.66 -14.39
CA TRP A 96 7.27 8.53 -14.97
C TRP A 96 7.14 8.46 -16.50
N LYS A 97 5.94 8.66 -17.04
CA LYS A 97 5.72 8.74 -18.49
C LYS A 97 6.45 9.93 -19.12
N ALA A 98 6.52 11.07 -18.43
CA ALA A 98 7.24 12.25 -18.89
C ALA A 98 8.75 12.04 -18.90
N LEU A 99 9.31 11.33 -17.91
CA LEU A 99 10.74 10.99 -17.85
C LEU A 99 11.18 10.06 -18.98
N ARG A 100 10.26 9.25 -19.51
CA ARG A 100 10.51 8.31 -20.63
C ARG A 100 10.41 8.95 -22.01
N LYS A 101 9.90 10.19 -22.11
CA LYS A 101 9.63 10.88 -23.38
C LYS A 101 10.75 11.84 -23.75
#